data_AF-H8G6H0-F1
#
_entry.id   AF-H8G6H0-F1
#
_cell.length_a   1.000
_cell.length_b   1.000
_cell.length_c   1.000
_cell.angle_alpha   90.00
_cell.angle_beta   90.00
_cell.angle_gamma   90.00
#
_symmetry.space_group_name_H-M   'P 1'
#
loop_
_entity.id
_entity.type
_entity.pdbx_description
1 polymer ?
#
loop_
_entity_poly.entity_id
_entity_poly.type
_entity_poly.pdbx_seq_one_letter_code
_entity_poly.pdbx_strand_id
1 'polypeptide(L)'
;MSNKRTAALGAGVLSALVAGGIAFAPAAVAEGEDNAYALSANGLINITKVPHVVGEGKDHLVHTDLPPGSDRILHAGVFNSAVEKGFAKASTTDVKLGLPGVPTIEVGLVTAECDDLTGATSVANLKIAGTTVDIDQLQPNTELVPEPLQGLARITLNKQTENGDGTLTVSALSVDLLDGTQTVDLSTATCGEKPEAPKPEEPNKPEEPNKPEEPTTPPSNDDGDDGTRPDDEGKAPVPVPQPGHLDVTG
;
A
#
# COMPACT_ATOMS: atom_id res chain seq x y z
N MET A 1 -8.36 19.83 42.55
CA MET A 1 -6.98 19.82 43.08
C MET A 1 -6.05 19.58 41.90
N SER A 2 -5.18 20.55 41.62
CA SER A 2 -4.40 20.66 40.39
C SER A 2 -2.98 20.13 40.62
N ASN A 3 -2.57 19.08 39.93
CA ASN A 3 -1.19 18.57 39.99
C ASN A 3 -0.46 18.94 38.69
N LYS A 4 0.31 20.03 38.75
CA LYS A 4 1.30 20.39 37.72
C LYS A 4 2.51 19.48 37.89
N ARG A 5 2.94 18.78 36.84
CA ARG A 5 4.24 18.10 36.79
C ARG A 5 5.16 18.83 35.81
N THR A 6 6.24 19.34 36.38
CA THR A 6 7.38 19.99 35.78
C THR A 6 8.23 18.95 35.05
N ALA A 7 8.55 19.17 33.78
CA ALA A 7 9.59 18.43 33.07
C ALA A 7 10.72 19.42 32.70
N ALA A 8 11.90 19.17 33.27
CA ALA A 8 13.11 19.93 33.01
C ALA A 8 13.74 19.47 31.70
N LEU A 9 13.72 20.33 30.67
CA LEU A 9 14.52 20.16 29.47
C LEU A 9 15.89 20.77 29.71
N GLY A 10 16.90 19.91 29.80
CA GLY A 10 18.30 20.30 29.90
C GLY A 10 18.77 20.93 28.59
N ALA A 11 19.05 22.23 28.62
CA ALA A 11 19.76 22.92 27.55
C ALA A 11 21.27 22.69 27.73
N GLY A 12 21.81 21.67 27.07
CA GLY A 12 23.25 21.48 26.89
C GLY A 12 23.73 22.24 25.66
N VAL A 13 24.12 23.49 25.82
CA VAL A 13 24.79 24.27 24.77
C VAL A 13 26.27 23.89 24.78
N LEU A 14 26.70 23.07 23.81
CA LEU A 14 28.10 22.92 23.46
C LEU A 14 28.37 23.65 22.15
N SER A 15 28.79 24.91 22.28
CA SER A 15 29.40 25.68 21.20
C SER A 15 30.82 25.17 20.96
N ALA A 16 31.04 24.51 19.81
CA ALA A 16 32.36 24.34 19.22
C ALA A 16 32.26 24.61 17.72
N LEU A 17 32.59 25.84 17.32
CA LEU A 17 32.84 26.24 15.94
C LEU A 17 34.11 25.50 15.45
N VAL A 18 33.92 24.42 14.70
CA VAL A 18 34.98 23.79 13.91
C VAL A 18 34.82 24.24 12.47
N ALA A 19 35.70 25.14 12.04
CA ALA A 19 35.91 25.47 10.64
C ALA A 19 36.65 24.28 9.98
N GLY A 20 35.87 23.33 9.46
CA GLY A 20 36.37 22.18 8.71
C GLY A 20 35.18 21.42 8.16
N GLY A 21 35.04 21.38 6.83
CA GLY A 21 33.84 20.93 6.13
C GLY A 21 33.33 19.58 6.62
N ILE A 22 32.18 19.58 7.28
CA ILE A 22 31.42 18.38 7.59
C ILE A 22 30.63 18.06 6.32
N ALA A 23 31.07 17.05 5.58
CA ALA A 23 30.22 16.42 4.58
C ALA A 23 29.03 15.80 5.33
N PHE A 24 27.86 16.40 5.23
CA PHE A 24 26.61 15.77 5.63
C PHE A 24 26.41 14.59 4.67
N ALA A 25 26.80 13.39 5.10
CA ALA A 25 26.31 12.18 4.45
C ALA A 25 24.77 12.23 4.59
N PRO A 26 24.00 12.05 3.50
CA PRO A 26 22.56 11.94 3.62
C PRO A 26 22.28 10.80 4.59
N ALA A 27 21.58 11.09 5.68
CA ALA A 27 21.05 10.04 6.53
C ALA A 27 20.08 9.24 5.65
N ALA A 28 20.43 8.00 5.36
CA ALA A 28 19.50 7.07 4.74
C ALA A 28 18.36 6.86 5.73
N VAL A 29 17.26 7.58 5.53
CA VAL A 29 16.00 7.28 6.18
C VAL A 29 15.59 5.94 5.58
N ALA A 30 15.47 4.90 6.41
CA ALA A 30 14.90 3.66 5.95
C ALA A 30 13.48 3.97 5.50
N GLU A 31 13.21 3.87 4.20
CA GLU A 31 11.86 3.99 3.67
C GLU A 31 11.01 2.91 4.35
N GLY A 32 9.89 3.29 4.95
CA GLY A 32 9.00 2.35 5.59
C GLY A 32 8.46 1.34 4.58
N GLU A 33 8.39 0.08 4.97
CA GLU A 33 8.04 -1.02 4.07
C GLU A 33 6.54 -1.35 4.12
N ASP A 34 5.93 -1.44 2.94
CA ASP A 34 4.53 -1.86 2.81
C ASP A 34 4.35 -3.28 3.38
N ASN A 35 3.35 -3.45 4.25
CA ASN A 35 3.07 -4.75 4.86
C ASN A 35 1.59 -4.92 5.20
N ALA A 36 1.12 -6.16 5.26
CA ALA A 36 -0.24 -6.48 5.65
C ALA A 36 -0.28 -7.75 6.50
N TYR A 37 -1.18 -7.78 7.48
CA TYR A 37 -1.47 -8.98 8.25
C TYR A 37 -2.91 -9.03 8.73
N ALA A 38 -3.50 -10.23 8.81
CA ALA A 38 -4.91 -10.36 9.16
C ALA A 38 -5.18 -10.48 10.66
N LEU A 39 -4.22 -10.99 11.43
CA LEU A 39 -4.32 -11.14 12.88
C LEU A 39 -2.97 -10.90 13.54
N SER A 40 -2.98 -10.14 14.63
CA SER A 40 -1.90 -10.15 15.61
C SER A 40 -2.46 -9.94 17.00
N ALA A 41 -1.76 -10.43 18.02
CA ALA A 41 -2.13 -10.18 19.40
C ALA A 41 -0.89 -10.05 20.27
N ASN A 42 -0.93 -9.16 21.25
CA ASN A 42 0.17 -8.92 22.19
C ASN A 42 -0.38 -8.86 23.63
N GLY A 43 0.40 -9.34 24.60
CA GLY A 43 -0.01 -9.40 26.00
C GLY A 43 0.11 -10.80 26.57
N LEU A 44 -0.94 -11.24 27.26
CA LEU A 44 -1.05 -12.58 27.87
C LEU A 44 -0.96 -13.70 26.83
N ILE A 45 -1.54 -13.47 25.65
CA ILE A 45 -1.45 -14.33 24.48
C ILE A 45 -0.76 -13.54 23.38
N ASN A 46 0.38 -14.05 22.94
CA ASN A 46 1.11 -13.49 21.82
C ASN A 46 0.80 -14.29 20.56
N ILE A 47 0.21 -13.60 19.57
CA ILE A 47 -0.01 -14.13 18.24
C ILE A 47 0.84 -13.29 17.31
N THR A 48 1.88 -13.93 16.76
CA THR A 48 2.67 -13.32 15.69
C THR A 48 1.76 -12.97 14.52
N LYS A 49 2.09 -11.91 13.78
CA LYS A 49 1.33 -11.47 12.60
C LYS A 49 1.07 -12.67 11.65
N VAL A 50 -0.20 -13.00 11.40
CA VAL A 50 -0.60 -14.13 10.54
C VAL A 50 -1.87 -13.86 9.73
N PRO A 51 -1.90 -14.27 8.44
CA PRO A 51 -0.72 -14.31 7.57
C PRO A 51 -0.01 -12.95 7.56
N HIS A 52 1.25 -12.90 7.18
CA HIS A 52 2.02 -11.64 7.16
C HIS A 52 2.78 -11.54 5.85
N VAL A 53 2.49 -10.47 5.12
CA VAL A 53 3.12 -10.14 3.84
C VAL A 53 3.89 -8.85 4.04
N VAL A 54 5.12 -8.82 3.53
CA VAL A 54 6.04 -7.69 3.56
C VAL A 54 6.59 -7.51 2.15
N GLY A 55 6.57 -6.30 1.62
CA GLY A 55 6.80 -6.04 0.21
C GLY A 55 5.70 -6.64 -0.68
N GLU A 56 5.92 -6.74 -1.98
CA GLU A 56 4.89 -7.21 -2.92
C GLU A 56 4.57 -8.70 -2.72
N GLY A 57 3.29 -9.04 -2.53
CA GLY A 57 2.89 -10.42 -2.32
C GLY A 57 1.44 -10.60 -1.87
N LYS A 58 1.02 -11.86 -1.79
CA LYS A 58 -0.31 -12.27 -1.31
C LYS A 58 -0.18 -13.55 -0.50
N ASP A 59 -0.89 -13.61 0.62
CA ASP A 59 -0.96 -14.80 1.47
C ASP A 59 -2.36 -14.94 2.07
N HIS A 60 -2.74 -16.17 2.40
CA HIS A 60 -4.04 -16.50 2.97
C HIS A 60 -3.93 -17.67 3.94
N LEU A 61 -4.76 -17.62 4.97
CA LEU A 61 -4.87 -18.71 5.94
C LEU A 61 -6.34 -19.04 6.11
N VAL A 62 -6.68 -20.31 5.92
CA VAL A 62 -8.04 -20.81 6.10
C VAL A 62 -8.11 -21.50 7.44
N HIS A 63 -9.09 -21.07 8.23
CA HIS A 63 -9.49 -21.60 9.52
C HIS A 63 -8.40 -21.51 10.59
N THR A 64 -8.70 -20.82 11.69
CA THR A 64 -7.79 -20.70 12.82
C THR A 64 -8.58 -20.67 14.12
N ASP A 65 -8.34 -21.67 14.95
CA ASP A 65 -8.82 -21.76 16.32
C ASP A 65 -7.64 -21.58 17.28
N LEU A 66 -7.72 -20.62 18.19
CA LEU A 66 -6.67 -20.32 19.16
C LEU A 66 -7.23 -20.20 20.58
N PRO A 67 -6.80 -21.05 21.53
CA PRO A 67 -6.13 -22.33 21.29
C PRO A 67 -7.04 -23.31 20.50
N PRO A 68 -6.48 -24.34 19.86
CA PRO A 68 -7.28 -25.35 19.18
C PRO A 68 -8.12 -26.14 20.19
N GLY A 69 -9.38 -26.47 19.84
CA GLY A 69 -10.27 -27.30 20.66
C GLY A 69 -11.56 -26.61 21.08
N SER A 70 -12.19 -27.10 22.16
CA SER A 70 -13.48 -26.58 22.65
C SER A 70 -13.38 -25.26 23.40
N ASP A 71 -12.22 -24.98 24.00
CA ASP A 71 -11.96 -23.79 24.83
C ASP A 71 -11.27 -22.68 24.01
N ARG A 72 -11.59 -22.60 22.72
CA ARG A 72 -11.04 -21.60 21.81
C ARG A 72 -11.46 -20.20 22.24
N ILE A 73 -10.46 -19.33 22.29
CA ILE A 73 -10.63 -17.91 22.62
C ILE A 73 -10.89 -17.12 21.34
N LEU A 74 -10.21 -17.49 20.26
CA LEU A 74 -10.37 -16.89 18.95
C LEU A 74 -10.70 -17.96 17.93
N HIS A 75 -11.74 -17.70 17.16
CA HIS A 75 -12.07 -18.40 15.93
C HIS A 75 -11.98 -17.40 14.78
N ALA A 76 -11.42 -17.81 13.66
CA ALA A 76 -11.47 -17.07 12.41
C ALA A 76 -11.60 -18.04 11.23
N GLY A 77 -12.49 -17.70 10.29
CA GLY A 77 -12.78 -18.54 9.13
C GLY A 77 -11.73 -18.41 8.02
N VAL A 78 -11.47 -17.20 7.54
CA VAL A 78 -10.49 -16.96 6.48
C VAL A 78 -9.77 -15.65 6.73
N PHE A 79 -8.46 -15.67 6.55
CA PHE A 79 -7.58 -14.53 6.58
C PHE A 79 -6.95 -14.32 5.21
N ASN A 80 -6.90 -13.09 4.75
CA ASN A 80 -6.18 -12.70 3.53
C ASN A 80 -5.29 -11.49 3.82
N SER A 81 -4.12 -11.46 3.20
CA SER A 81 -3.23 -10.30 3.20
C SER A 81 -2.61 -10.15 1.82
N ALA A 82 -2.59 -8.93 1.31
CA ALA A 82 -2.06 -8.59 0.01
C ALA A 82 -1.36 -7.24 0.09
N VAL A 83 -0.23 -7.14 -0.58
CA VAL A 83 0.59 -5.94 -0.61
C VAL A 83 1.09 -5.76 -2.03
N GLU A 84 1.00 -4.52 -2.51
CA GLU A 84 1.53 -4.01 -3.77
C GLU A 84 2.22 -2.67 -3.44
N LYS A 85 2.98 -2.11 -4.37
CA LYS A 85 3.72 -0.88 -4.09
C LYS A 85 2.79 0.31 -3.79
N GLY A 86 2.90 0.86 -2.59
CA GLY A 86 2.03 1.93 -2.08
C GLY A 86 0.60 1.47 -1.75
N PHE A 87 0.35 0.15 -1.72
CA PHE A 87 -0.97 -0.41 -1.45
C PHE A 87 -0.90 -1.65 -0.55
N ALA A 88 -1.70 -1.68 0.50
CA ALA A 88 -1.81 -2.84 1.37
C ALA A 88 -3.28 -3.12 1.70
N LYS A 89 -3.62 -4.41 1.78
CA LYS A 89 -4.96 -4.87 2.12
C LYS A 89 -4.91 -6.10 3.02
N ALA A 90 -5.71 -6.09 4.06
CA ALA A 90 -5.96 -7.26 4.89
C ALA A 90 -7.47 -7.44 5.10
N SER A 91 -7.92 -8.70 5.11
CA SER A 91 -9.31 -9.02 5.40
C SER A 91 -9.44 -10.29 6.20
N THR A 92 -10.46 -10.32 7.04
CA THR A 92 -10.80 -11.48 7.86
C THR A 92 -12.30 -11.72 7.82
N THR A 93 -12.70 -12.99 7.68
CA THR A 93 -14.10 -13.41 7.77
C THR A 93 -14.35 -14.36 8.92
N ASP A 94 -15.58 -14.31 9.43
CA ASP A 94 -16.10 -15.22 10.46
C ASP A 94 -15.24 -15.24 11.73
N VAL A 95 -15.05 -14.05 12.31
CA VAL A 95 -14.28 -13.87 13.55
C VAL A 95 -15.20 -14.02 14.74
N LYS A 96 -14.75 -14.78 15.74
CA LYS A 96 -15.36 -14.84 17.06
C LYS A 96 -14.27 -14.82 18.13
N LEU A 97 -14.28 -13.77 18.94
CA LEU A 97 -13.41 -13.59 20.09
C LEU A 97 -14.24 -13.76 21.36
N GLY A 98 -13.96 -14.82 22.12
CA GLY A 98 -14.60 -15.15 23.39
C GLY A 98 -13.55 -15.37 24.47
N LEU A 99 -13.37 -14.38 25.34
CA LEU A 99 -12.47 -14.49 26.49
C LEU A 99 -13.27 -14.85 27.75
N PRO A 100 -12.73 -15.68 28.66
CA PRO A 100 -13.38 -15.95 29.93
C PRO A 100 -13.69 -14.67 30.71
N GLY A 101 -14.95 -14.48 31.08
CA GLY A 101 -15.39 -13.30 31.84
C GLY A 101 -15.59 -12.02 31.03
N VAL A 102 -15.37 -12.05 29.71
CA VAL A 102 -15.64 -10.94 28.80
C VAL A 102 -16.74 -11.35 27.80
N PRO A 103 -17.70 -10.47 27.49
CA PRO A 103 -18.66 -10.73 26.43
C PRO A 103 -18.00 -11.09 25.10
N THR A 104 -18.62 -12.01 24.37
CA THR A 104 -18.15 -12.42 23.05
C THR A 104 -18.29 -11.28 22.04
N ILE A 105 -17.27 -11.09 21.21
CA ILE A 105 -17.25 -10.20 20.05
C ILE A 105 -17.25 -11.07 18.81
N GLU A 106 -18.21 -10.88 17.92
CA GLU A 106 -18.33 -11.61 16.64
C GLU A 106 -18.32 -10.62 15.49
N VAL A 107 -17.63 -10.96 14.40
CA VAL A 107 -17.60 -10.13 13.20
C VAL A 107 -17.63 -11.01 11.96
N GLY A 108 -18.57 -10.72 11.05
CA GLY A 108 -18.72 -11.51 9.83
C GLY A 108 -17.62 -11.24 8.80
N LEU A 109 -17.28 -9.97 8.60
CA LEU A 109 -16.20 -9.53 7.71
C LEU A 109 -15.58 -8.24 8.27
N VAL A 110 -14.26 -8.19 8.29
CA VAL A 110 -13.48 -6.97 8.47
C VAL A 110 -12.50 -6.84 7.33
N THR A 111 -12.26 -5.61 6.88
CA THR A 111 -11.28 -5.31 5.84
C THR A 111 -10.62 -3.99 6.18
N ALA A 112 -9.29 -3.95 6.05
CA ALA A 112 -8.50 -2.74 6.03
C ALA A 112 -7.79 -2.61 4.70
N GLU A 113 -7.81 -1.39 4.18
CA GLU A 113 -7.14 -0.99 2.95
C GLU A 113 -6.33 0.26 3.25
N CYS A 114 -5.12 0.31 2.71
CA CYS A 114 -4.24 1.45 2.72
C CYS A 114 -3.78 1.63 1.27
N ASP A 115 -4.08 2.77 0.66
CA ASP A 115 -3.69 3.13 -0.70
C ASP A 115 -3.10 4.53 -0.68
N ASP A 116 -1.81 4.66 -0.98
CA ASP A 116 -1.10 5.93 -1.08
C ASP A 116 -1.34 6.85 0.14
N LEU A 117 -0.98 6.35 1.33
CA LEU A 117 -1.22 7.00 2.62
C LEU A 117 -2.70 7.32 2.94
N THR A 118 -3.65 6.72 2.23
CA THR A 118 -5.08 6.86 2.51
C THR A 118 -5.64 5.56 3.07
N GLY A 119 -6.13 5.62 4.31
CA GLY A 119 -6.68 4.46 5.02
C GLY A 119 -8.20 4.36 4.94
N ALA A 120 -8.70 3.17 4.62
CA ALA A 120 -10.13 2.85 4.63
C ALA A 120 -10.37 1.50 5.30
N THR A 121 -11.52 1.36 5.96
CA THR A 121 -11.92 0.08 6.57
C THR A 121 -13.40 -0.19 6.38
N SER A 122 -13.74 -1.47 6.37
CA SER A 122 -15.12 -1.95 6.30
C SER A 122 -15.32 -3.04 7.34
N VAL A 123 -16.44 -2.95 8.07
CA VAL A 123 -16.82 -3.89 9.13
C VAL A 123 -18.27 -4.27 8.91
N ALA A 124 -18.54 -5.57 8.78
CA ALA A 124 -19.87 -6.09 8.56
C ALA A 124 -20.25 -7.13 9.62
N ASN A 125 -21.51 -7.07 10.06
CA ASN A 125 -22.08 -7.98 11.06
C ASN A 125 -21.32 -7.99 12.39
N LEU A 126 -20.91 -6.82 12.89
CA LEU A 126 -20.34 -6.71 14.23
C LEU A 126 -21.42 -7.01 15.27
N LYS A 127 -21.14 -7.96 16.16
CA LYS A 127 -21.99 -8.28 17.31
C LYS A 127 -21.17 -8.28 18.58
N ILE A 128 -21.72 -7.71 19.63
CA ILE A 128 -21.11 -7.66 20.95
C ILE A 128 -22.13 -8.15 21.96
N ALA A 129 -21.76 -9.18 22.74
CA ALA A 129 -22.69 -9.87 23.64
C ALA A 129 -23.97 -10.35 22.92
N GLY A 130 -23.85 -10.74 21.64
CA GLY A 130 -24.97 -11.15 20.78
C GLY A 130 -25.84 -10.01 20.23
N THR A 131 -25.57 -8.76 20.61
CA THR A 131 -26.28 -7.58 20.08
C THR A 131 -25.56 -7.06 18.85
N THR A 132 -26.29 -6.85 17.75
CA THR A 132 -25.73 -6.28 16.52
C THR A 132 -25.43 -4.80 16.72
N VAL A 133 -24.26 -4.36 16.29
CA VAL A 133 -23.83 -2.97 16.32
C VAL A 133 -23.87 -2.45 14.89
N ASP A 134 -24.80 -1.53 14.62
CA ASP A 134 -24.89 -0.87 13.33
C ASP A 134 -23.79 0.18 13.20
N ILE A 135 -23.08 0.15 12.07
CA ILE A 135 -21.97 1.04 11.77
C ILE A 135 -22.25 1.67 10.41
N ASP A 136 -22.76 2.90 10.41
CA ASP A 136 -23.11 3.60 9.17
C ASP A 136 -21.87 4.26 8.52
N GLN A 137 -20.98 4.84 9.34
CA GLN A 137 -19.76 5.52 8.88
C GLN A 137 -18.62 5.33 9.88
N LEU A 138 -17.50 4.81 9.38
CA LEU A 138 -16.28 4.62 10.17
C LEU A 138 -15.31 5.79 9.96
N GLN A 139 -15.41 6.78 10.83
CA GLN A 139 -14.36 7.80 10.92
C GLN A 139 -13.05 7.17 11.44
N PRO A 140 -11.88 7.72 11.09
CA PRO A 140 -10.62 7.25 11.66
C PRO A 140 -10.65 7.27 13.19
N ASN A 141 -10.11 6.22 13.81
CA ASN A 141 -9.98 6.05 15.25
C ASN A 141 -11.33 6.11 16.00
N THR A 142 -12.37 5.50 15.45
CA THR A 142 -13.69 5.43 16.10
C THR A 142 -13.65 4.47 17.28
N GLU A 143 -13.79 4.98 18.50
CA GLU A 143 -13.87 4.16 19.71
C GLU A 143 -15.30 3.71 20.03
N LEU A 144 -15.45 2.43 20.32
CA LEU A 144 -16.66 1.81 20.84
C LEU A 144 -16.36 1.16 22.19
N VAL A 145 -17.12 1.58 23.21
CA VAL A 145 -17.11 0.95 24.54
C VAL A 145 -18.56 0.65 24.95
N PRO A 146 -19.14 -0.44 24.42
CA PRO A 146 -20.47 -0.89 24.82
C PRO A 146 -20.55 -1.13 26.33
N GLU A 147 -21.73 -0.94 26.92
CA GLU A 147 -21.95 -1.17 28.36
C GLU A 147 -21.43 -2.53 28.86
N PRO A 148 -21.63 -3.66 28.14
CA PRO A 148 -21.10 -4.96 28.56
C PRO A 148 -19.56 -5.03 28.64
N LEU A 149 -18.85 -4.12 27.96
CA LEU A 149 -17.39 -4.08 27.87
C LEU A 149 -16.76 -3.00 28.74
N GLN A 150 -17.55 -2.17 29.44
CA GLN A 150 -17.02 -1.09 30.27
C GLN A 150 -16.06 -1.62 31.34
N GLY A 151 -14.83 -1.10 31.35
CA GLY A 151 -13.76 -1.51 32.27
C GLY A 151 -13.12 -2.87 31.94
N LEU A 152 -13.57 -3.54 30.88
CA LEU A 152 -13.05 -4.84 30.44
C LEU A 152 -12.35 -4.73 29.09
N ALA A 153 -12.95 -4.03 28.14
CA ALA A 153 -12.45 -3.90 26.78
C ALA A 153 -12.79 -2.55 26.16
N ARG A 154 -11.90 -2.06 25.29
CA ARG A 154 -12.10 -0.94 24.40
C ARG A 154 -11.91 -1.45 22.98
N ILE A 155 -12.87 -1.15 22.12
CA ILE A 155 -12.80 -1.48 20.71
C ILE A 155 -12.52 -0.19 19.95
N THR A 156 -11.48 -0.18 19.12
CA THR A 156 -11.21 0.90 18.18
C THR A 156 -11.38 0.38 16.77
N LEU A 157 -12.36 0.92 16.06
CA LEU A 157 -12.60 0.66 14.65
C LEU A 157 -11.84 1.68 13.82
N ASN A 158 -11.39 1.25 12.63
CA ASN A 158 -10.64 2.10 11.71
C ASN A 158 -9.45 2.81 12.40
N LYS A 159 -8.66 2.07 13.18
CA LYS A 159 -7.50 2.63 13.87
C LYS A 159 -6.44 3.02 12.83
N GLN A 160 -6.07 4.29 12.77
CA GLN A 160 -5.11 4.81 11.81
C GLN A 160 -3.95 5.46 12.55
N THR A 161 -2.73 5.06 12.22
CA THR A 161 -1.49 5.54 12.84
C THR A 161 -0.50 5.93 11.76
N GLU A 162 -0.13 7.22 11.74
CA GLU A 162 1.02 7.69 10.96
C GLU A 162 2.30 7.23 11.66
N ASN A 163 3.15 6.52 10.94
CA ASN A 163 4.41 6.00 11.45
C ASN A 163 5.53 7.02 11.21
N GLY A 164 6.57 6.98 12.05
CA GLY A 164 7.72 7.90 11.95
C GLY A 164 8.60 7.71 10.71
N ASP A 165 8.35 6.67 9.91
CA ASP A 165 9.03 6.33 8.66
C ASP A 165 8.28 6.83 7.41
N GLY A 166 7.19 7.58 7.59
CA GLY A 166 6.37 8.12 6.49
C GLY A 166 5.30 7.17 5.97
N THR A 167 5.08 6.02 6.60
CA THR A 167 3.98 5.10 6.25
C THR A 167 2.73 5.34 7.09
N LEU A 168 1.57 4.88 6.60
CA LEU A 168 0.31 4.84 7.34
C LEU A 168 -0.03 3.39 7.68
N THR A 169 -0.32 3.09 8.95
CA THR A 169 -0.87 1.81 9.40
C THR A 169 -2.36 1.95 9.70
N VAL A 170 -3.17 1.06 9.12
CA VAL A 170 -4.63 1.02 9.25
C VAL A 170 -5.05 -0.34 9.78
N SER A 171 -5.73 -0.39 10.91
CA SER A 171 -6.35 -1.60 11.45
C SER A 171 -7.87 -1.48 11.43
N ALA A 172 -8.55 -2.46 10.85
CA ALA A 172 -10.01 -2.46 10.78
C ALA A 172 -10.65 -2.53 12.17
N LEU A 173 -10.11 -3.40 13.02
CA LEU A 173 -10.60 -3.64 14.37
C LEU A 173 -9.42 -3.87 15.31
N SER A 174 -9.27 -3.02 16.31
CA SER A 174 -8.31 -3.16 17.40
C SER A 174 -9.09 -3.33 18.70
N VAL A 175 -8.83 -4.39 19.44
CA VAL A 175 -9.45 -4.67 20.73
C VAL A 175 -8.37 -4.57 21.80
N ASP A 176 -8.55 -3.63 22.71
CA ASP A 176 -7.72 -3.43 23.89
C ASP A 176 -8.46 -3.96 25.12
N LEU A 177 -7.86 -4.88 25.85
CA LEU A 177 -8.44 -5.57 26.99
C LEU A 177 -7.68 -5.21 28.25
N LEU A 178 -8.43 -4.88 29.30
CA LEU A 178 -7.90 -4.57 30.63
C LEU A 178 -6.78 -3.51 30.57
N ASP A 179 -7.06 -2.40 29.89
CA ASP A 179 -6.18 -1.22 29.77
C ASP A 179 -4.76 -1.53 29.26
N GLY A 180 -4.66 -2.23 28.13
CA GLY A 180 -3.40 -2.55 27.45
C GLY A 180 -2.78 -3.87 27.85
N THR A 181 -3.40 -4.62 28.77
CA THR A 181 -2.89 -5.94 29.21
C THR A 181 -2.88 -6.94 28.06
N GLN A 182 -3.88 -6.84 27.18
CA GLN A 182 -3.95 -7.65 25.96
C GLN A 182 -4.50 -6.79 24.82
N THR A 183 -3.79 -6.76 23.70
CA THR A 183 -4.27 -6.17 22.46
C THR A 183 -4.47 -7.25 21.40
N VAL A 184 -5.50 -7.09 20.58
CA VAL A 184 -5.78 -7.92 19.41
C VAL A 184 -6.10 -7.00 18.24
N ASP A 185 -5.29 -7.07 17.19
CA ASP A 185 -5.50 -6.32 15.97
C ASP A 185 -5.91 -7.26 14.85
N LEU A 186 -6.99 -6.90 14.16
CA LEU A 186 -7.61 -7.66 13.08
C LEU A 186 -7.62 -6.84 11.81
N SER A 187 -7.14 -7.46 10.73
CA SER A 187 -6.97 -6.88 9.41
C SER A 187 -6.23 -5.55 9.47
N THR A 188 -4.90 -5.62 9.48
CA THR A 188 -4.01 -4.47 9.44
C THR A 188 -3.30 -4.37 8.10
N ALA A 189 -3.27 -3.16 7.55
CA ALA A 189 -2.57 -2.81 6.32
C ALA A 189 -1.70 -1.58 6.55
N THR A 190 -0.46 -1.63 6.10
CA THR A 190 0.50 -0.53 6.18
C THR A 190 0.99 -0.22 4.76
N CYS A 191 0.87 1.05 4.35
CA CYS A 191 1.34 1.52 3.05
C CYS A 191 2.12 2.83 3.17
N GLY A 192 3.12 3.00 2.31
CA GLY A 192 3.83 4.27 2.08
C GLY A 192 3.27 5.05 0.89
N GLU A 193 3.97 6.13 0.53
CA GLU A 193 3.70 6.88 -0.70
C GLU A 193 3.95 6.01 -1.93
N LYS A 194 3.05 6.08 -2.89
CA LYS A 194 3.24 5.43 -4.18
C LYS A 194 4.25 6.22 -5.00
N PRO A 195 5.25 5.57 -5.63
CA PRO A 195 6.15 6.29 -6.52
C PRO A 195 5.37 6.86 -7.69
N GLU A 196 5.66 8.12 -8.03
CA GLU A 196 5.16 8.72 -9.25
C GLU A 196 5.61 7.86 -10.45
N ALA A 197 4.65 7.54 -11.33
CA ALA A 197 4.99 6.93 -12.60
C ALA A 197 5.93 7.88 -13.36
N PRO A 198 6.99 7.37 -14.02
CA PRO A 198 7.84 8.22 -14.84
C PRO A 198 6.97 8.92 -15.88
N LYS A 199 7.05 10.26 -15.92
CA LYS A 199 6.36 11.04 -16.93
C LYS A 199 6.80 10.51 -18.31
N PRO A 200 5.87 10.29 -19.25
CA PRO A 200 6.24 9.97 -20.62
C PRO A 200 7.23 11.04 -21.09
N GLU A 201 8.43 10.62 -21.48
CA GLU A 201 9.36 11.55 -22.13
C GLU A 201 8.62 12.11 -23.35
N GLU A 202 8.49 13.44 -23.41
CA GLU A 202 7.99 14.07 -24.62
C GLU A 202 8.87 13.57 -25.78
N PRO A 203 8.27 13.11 -26.90
CA PRO A 203 9.07 12.67 -28.03
C PRO A 203 10.02 13.81 -28.39
N ASN A 204 11.32 13.53 -28.40
CA ASN A 204 12.32 14.50 -28.83
C ASN A 204 11.81 15.15 -30.12
N LYS A 205 11.63 16.48 -30.09
CA LYS A 205 11.27 17.25 -31.27
C LYS A 205 12.23 16.79 -32.37
N PRO A 206 11.75 16.33 -33.54
CA PRO A 206 12.61 15.96 -34.64
C PRO A 206 13.61 17.10 -34.85
N GLU A 207 14.91 16.79 -34.83
CA GLU A 207 15.92 17.77 -35.19
C GLU A 207 15.50 18.35 -36.55
N GLU A 208 15.37 19.68 -36.59
CA GLU A 208 15.06 20.36 -37.85
C GLU A 208 16.14 19.94 -38.86
N PRO A 209 15.75 19.47 -40.06
CA PRO A 209 16.70 19.07 -41.07
C PRO A 209 17.69 20.20 -41.27
N ASN A 210 18.98 19.91 -41.10
CA ASN A 210 20.04 20.85 -41.43
C ASN A 210 19.75 21.41 -42.83
N LYS A 211 19.58 22.73 -42.89
CA LYS A 211 19.37 23.45 -44.14
C LYS A 211 20.46 23.01 -45.13
N PRO A 212 20.11 22.44 -46.30
CA PRO A 212 21.09 22.05 -47.28
C PRO A 212 21.96 23.25 -47.64
N GLU A 213 23.28 23.09 -47.54
CA GLU A 213 24.21 24.02 -48.17
C GLU A 213 23.88 24.11 -49.66
N GLU A 214 23.90 25.33 -50.19
CA GLU A 214 23.57 25.61 -51.58
C GLU A 214 24.47 24.77 -52.52
N PRO A 215 23.90 24.02 -53.47
CA PRO A 215 24.69 23.23 -54.39
C PRO A 215 25.41 24.16 -55.36
N THR A 216 26.73 24.07 -55.39
CA THR A 216 27.55 24.58 -56.48
C THR A 216 27.18 23.84 -57.77
N THR A 217 26.84 24.61 -58.79
CA THR A 217 26.50 24.17 -60.15
C THR A 217 27.48 23.13 -60.71
N PRO A 218 27.01 21.93 -61.10
CA PRO A 218 27.74 21.05 -61.99
C PRO A 218 27.43 21.37 -63.47
N PRO A 219 28.38 21.13 -64.39
CA PRO A 219 28.20 21.40 -65.81
C PRO A 219 27.28 20.37 -66.48
N SER A 220 26.53 20.85 -67.49
CA SER A 220 25.79 20.04 -68.46
C SER A 220 26.65 18.94 -69.06
N ASN A 221 26.09 17.73 -69.12
CA ASN A 221 26.10 16.74 -70.22
C ASN A 221 25.11 15.63 -69.80
N ASP A 222 24.00 15.42 -70.51
CA ASP A 222 23.85 14.61 -71.73
C ASP A 222 23.35 13.18 -71.40
N ASP A 223 22.16 12.87 -71.93
CA ASP A 223 21.49 11.58 -72.17
C ASP A 223 21.42 10.49 -71.07
N GLY A 224 20.20 10.28 -70.54
CA GLY A 224 19.85 9.10 -69.74
C GLY A 224 18.39 9.08 -69.28
N ASP A 225 17.56 8.34 -70.02
CA ASP A 225 16.13 8.11 -69.86
C ASP A 225 15.80 7.23 -68.62
N ASP A 226 15.29 7.84 -67.55
CA ASP A 226 14.81 7.14 -66.34
C ASP A 226 13.29 7.31 -66.20
N GLY A 227 12.55 6.28 -66.62
CA GLY A 227 11.10 6.18 -66.73
C GLY A 227 10.28 6.28 -65.43
N THR A 228 10.35 7.42 -64.75
CA THR A 228 9.53 7.73 -63.56
C THR A 228 8.37 8.69 -63.85
N ARG A 229 8.10 8.98 -65.13
CA ARG A 229 6.92 9.75 -65.54
C ARG A 229 5.80 8.82 -66.02
N PRO A 230 4.54 9.10 -65.67
CA PRO A 230 3.38 8.47 -66.32
C PRO A 230 3.49 8.61 -67.83
N ASP A 231 3.09 7.58 -68.58
CA ASP A 231 2.96 7.68 -70.03
C ASP A 231 1.88 8.71 -70.41
N ASP A 232 1.88 9.15 -71.67
CA ASP A 232 0.94 10.15 -72.21
C ASP A 232 -0.54 9.72 -72.13
N GLU A 233 -0.82 8.49 -71.68
CA GLU A 233 -2.15 7.92 -71.44
C GLU A 233 -2.56 7.93 -69.96
N GLY A 234 -1.70 8.44 -69.06
CA GLY A 234 -2.01 8.68 -67.65
C GLY A 234 -2.00 7.44 -66.77
N LYS A 235 -1.30 6.37 -67.16
CA LYS A 235 -1.17 5.17 -66.32
C LYS A 235 -0.07 5.36 -65.28
N ALA A 236 -0.42 5.12 -64.01
CA ALA A 236 0.55 5.14 -62.92
C ALA A 236 1.55 3.97 -63.04
N PRO A 237 2.83 4.16 -62.63
CA PRO A 237 3.82 3.08 -62.63
C PRO A 237 3.37 1.89 -61.78
N VAL A 238 3.54 0.68 -62.30
CA VAL A 238 3.19 -0.55 -61.57
C VAL A 238 4.23 -0.76 -60.44
N PRO A 239 3.81 -0.91 -59.17
CA PRO A 239 4.75 -1.14 -58.08
C PRO A 239 5.48 -2.47 -58.26
N VAL A 240 6.79 -2.47 -58.04
CA VAL A 240 7.59 -3.70 -58.01
C VAL A 240 7.55 -4.26 -56.58
N PRO A 241 7.13 -5.52 -56.36
CA PRO A 241 7.13 -6.12 -55.04
C PRO A 241 8.53 -6.17 -54.45
N GLN A 242 8.69 -5.64 -53.23
CA GLN A 242 9.92 -5.80 -52.45
C GLN A 242 9.99 -7.25 -51.94
N PRO A 243 11.16 -7.93 -52.03
CA PRO A 243 11.34 -9.25 -51.45
C PRO A 243 11.04 -9.25 -49.95
N GLY A 244 10.10 -10.09 -49.52
CA GLY A 244 9.75 -10.23 -48.11
C GLY A 244 10.93 -10.74 -47.30
N HIS A 245 11.35 -9.98 -46.30
CA HIS A 245 12.30 -10.44 -45.30
C HIS A 245 11.56 -11.22 -44.20
N LEU A 246 12.10 -12.42 -43.92
CA LEU A 246 11.99 -13.25 -42.72
C LEU A 246 11.05 -14.46 -42.78
N ASP A 247 11.68 -15.64 -42.82
CA ASP A 247 11.14 -16.91 -42.35
C ASP A 247 10.97 -16.86 -40.82
N VAL A 248 9.76 -17.10 -40.33
CA VAL A 248 9.50 -17.32 -38.91
C VAL A 248 9.45 -18.83 -38.70
N THR A 249 10.53 -19.42 -38.20
CA THR A 249 10.54 -20.82 -37.78
C THR A 249 9.78 -20.95 -36.47
N GLY A 250 8.72 -21.77 -36.48
CA GLY A 250 7.95 -22.18 -35.30
C GLY A 250 8.63 -23.22 -34.44
#